data_AF-A0A022PZV5-F1
#
_entry.id   AF-A0A022PZV5-F1
#
_cell.length_a   1.000
_cell.length_b   1.000
_cell.length_c   1.000
_cell.angle_alpha   90.00
_cell.angle_beta   90.00
_cell.angle_gamma   90.00
#
_symmetry.space_group_name_H-M   'P 1'
#
loop_
_entity.id
_entity.type
_entity.pdbx_description
1 polymer ?
#
loop_
_entity_poly.entity_id
_entity_poly.type
_entity_poly.pdbx_seq_one_letter_code
_entity_poly.pdbx_strand_id
1 'polypeptide(L)'
;MIQFKIGLCQLSVTPEKAINVDNARRSIQFASKRGAALVVLPIFLLLQALRTVNSYSWKEMWNCPYSTDYFERFAEKFDEKDSTASSLKMLSEVACEERITIVGGSIPEWSSGGKLYNTCFVFGPNGDLLAKHRKMHLFDINAPGDISFNESDTFSAGSSPTIVDTHVGRIGIGICHDIRFPELAMLYRARGAHLICYPGAFNMSTGEALWELEQRARH
;
A
#
# COMPACT_ATOMS: atom_id res chain seq x y z
N MET A 1 -24.73 0.01 -15.36
CA MET A 1 -23.48 -0.24 -14.62
C MET A 1 -22.79 1.08 -14.40
N ILE A 2 -22.36 1.38 -13.17
CA ILE A 2 -21.52 2.55 -12.91
C ILE A 2 -20.13 2.23 -13.45
N GLN A 3 -19.63 3.05 -14.39
CA GLN A 3 -18.29 2.92 -14.95
C GLN A 3 -17.41 4.00 -14.33
N PHE A 4 -16.26 3.61 -13.80
CA PHE A 4 -15.26 4.51 -13.24
C PHE A 4 -13.86 4.11 -13.70
N LYS A 5 -12.92 5.05 -13.63
CA LYS A 5 -11.51 4.79 -13.93
C LYS A 5 -10.72 4.63 -12.64
N ILE A 6 -9.76 3.70 -12.65
CA ILE A 6 -8.83 3.46 -11.55
C ILE A 6 -7.43 3.87 -12.00
N GLY A 7 -6.75 4.69 -11.21
CA GLY A 7 -5.34 5.04 -11.39
C GLY A 7 -4.45 4.16 -10.52
N LEU A 8 -3.58 3.36 -11.12
CA LEU A 8 -2.55 2.60 -10.40
C LEU A 8 -1.23 3.35 -10.49
N CYS A 9 -0.72 3.86 -9.37
CA CYS A 9 0.44 4.74 -9.35
C CYS A 9 1.68 4.00 -8.86
N GLN A 10 2.57 3.61 -9.78
CA GLN A 10 3.88 3.08 -9.43
C GLN A 10 4.84 4.23 -9.08
N LEU A 11 5.41 4.19 -7.88
CA LEU A 11 6.27 5.26 -7.35
C LEU A 11 7.72 4.81 -7.23
N SER A 12 8.63 5.74 -7.49
CA SER A 12 10.04 5.60 -7.12
C SER A 12 10.27 6.17 -5.74
N VAL A 13 10.93 5.39 -4.89
CA VAL A 13 11.20 5.73 -3.49
C VAL A 13 12.66 6.17 -3.35
N THR A 14 12.88 7.26 -2.63
CA THR A 14 14.18 7.81 -2.25
C THR A 14 14.36 7.77 -0.73
N PRO A 15 15.58 7.97 -0.20
CA PRO A 15 15.82 8.16 1.23
C PRO A 15 15.27 9.47 1.81
N GLU A 16 14.60 10.32 1.02
CA GLU A 16 14.08 11.61 1.45
C GLU A 16 12.55 11.60 1.42
N LYS A 17 11.93 11.58 2.61
CA LYS A 17 10.46 11.50 2.75
C LYS A 17 9.73 12.60 1.98
N ALA A 18 10.21 13.85 2.06
CA ALA A 18 9.57 14.98 1.39
C ALA A 18 9.50 14.79 -0.13
N ILE A 19 10.58 14.29 -0.76
CA ILE A 19 10.62 13.97 -2.19
C ILE A 19 9.60 12.88 -2.53
N ASN A 20 9.49 11.84 -1.70
CA ASN A 20 8.52 10.76 -1.88
C ASN A 20 7.08 11.26 -1.81
N VAL A 21 6.77 12.11 -0.82
CA VAL A 21 5.46 12.74 -0.63
C VAL A 21 5.09 13.61 -1.83
N ASP A 22 6.01 14.44 -2.32
CA ASP A 22 5.79 15.26 -3.51
C ASP A 22 5.57 14.42 -4.77
N ASN A 23 6.35 13.36 -4.95
CA ASN A 23 6.20 12.45 -6.09
C ASN A 23 4.85 11.72 -6.05
N ALA A 24 4.43 11.25 -4.87
CA ALA A 24 3.13 10.63 -4.68
C ALA A 24 1.99 11.59 -5.02
N ARG A 25 2.05 12.83 -4.50
CA ARG A 25 1.06 13.88 -4.82
C ARG A 25 0.96 14.13 -6.32
N ARG A 26 2.09 14.32 -7.01
CA ARG A 26 2.10 14.56 -8.47
C ARG A 26 1.48 13.41 -9.25
N SER A 27 1.79 12.16 -8.87
CA SER A 27 1.21 10.96 -9.50
C SER A 27 -0.30 10.85 -9.28
N ILE A 28 -0.78 11.13 -8.06
CA ILE A 28 -2.22 11.15 -7.74
C ILE A 28 -2.94 12.19 -8.59
N GLN A 29 -2.44 13.43 -8.60
CA GLN A 29 -3.03 14.52 -9.39
C GLN A 29 -3.01 14.21 -10.89
N PHE A 30 -1.96 13.57 -11.38
CA PHE A 30 -1.87 13.14 -12.78
C PHE A 30 -2.93 12.09 -13.15
N ALA A 31 -3.21 11.15 -12.25
CA ALA A 31 -4.26 10.14 -12.42
C ALA A 31 -5.66 10.78 -12.32
N SER A 32 -5.88 11.64 -11.34
CA SER A 32 -7.12 12.42 -11.18
C SER A 32 -7.46 13.23 -12.44
N LYS A 33 -6.49 13.97 -12.99
CA LYS A 33 -6.65 14.74 -14.24
C LYS A 33 -7.04 13.90 -15.46
N ARG A 34 -6.88 12.57 -15.41
CA ARG A 34 -7.32 11.62 -16.45
C ARG A 34 -8.69 11.01 -16.18
N GLY A 35 -9.35 11.45 -15.11
CA GLY A 35 -10.68 11.06 -14.68
C GLY A 35 -10.69 9.82 -13.77
N ALA A 36 -9.59 9.51 -13.07
CA ALA A 36 -9.59 8.44 -12.07
C ALA A 36 -10.49 8.83 -10.89
N ALA A 37 -11.43 7.96 -10.52
CA ALA A 37 -12.28 8.13 -9.32
C ALA A 37 -11.67 7.41 -8.10
N LEU A 38 -10.84 6.39 -8.36
CA LEU A 38 -10.04 5.66 -7.39
C LEU A 38 -8.58 5.72 -7.79
N VAL A 39 -7.69 6.09 -6.86
CA VAL A 39 -6.25 5.98 -7.03
C VAL A 39 -5.68 4.99 -6.02
N VAL A 40 -4.80 4.11 -6.47
CA VAL A 40 -4.10 3.14 -5.63
C VAL A 40 -2.60 3.44 -5.70
N LEU A 41 -2.04 3.90 -4.59
CA LEU A 41 -0.61 4.05 -4.36
C LEU A 41 0.06 2.67 -4.15
N PRO A 42 1.38 2.56 -4.28
CA PRO A 42 1.99 1.65 -5.23
C PRO A 42 1.52 0.21 -5.15
N ILE A 43 1.13 -0.24 -6.34
CA ILE A 43 1.18 -1.63 -6.76
C ILE A 43 2.47 -1.76 -7.58
N PHE A 44 3.44 -2.54 -7.13
CA PHE A 44 4.55 -2.89 -8.00
C PHE A 44 4.04 -3.92 -9.00
N LEU A 45 3.63 -3.46 -10.18
CA LEU A 45 3.47 -4.35 -11.32
C LEU A 45 4.86 -4.61 -11.89
N LEU A 46 5.21 -5.88 -12.01
CA LEU A 46 6.42 -6.33 -12.68
C LEU A 46 6.33 -5.97 -14.16
N LEU A 47 6.73 -4.75 -14.53
CA LEU A 47 7.04 -4.42 -15.91
C LEU A 47 8.34 -5.15 -16.26
N GLN A 48 8.25 -6.18 -17.10
CA GLN A 48 9.35 -6.99 -17.65
C GLN A 48 10.44 -6.19 -18.42
N ALA A 49 10.45 -4.86 -18.36
CA ALA A 49 11.14 -4.01 -19.32
C ALA A 49 12.51 -3.48 -18.89
N LEU A 50 13.03 -3.76 -17.69
CA LEU A 50 14.35 -3.26 -17.28
C LEU A 50 15.20 -4.35 -16.63
N ARG A 51 15.86 -5.15 -17.47
CA ARG A 51 16.87 -6.18 -17.11
C ARG A 51 18.21 -5.61 -16.59
N THR A 52 18.25 -4.36 -16.14
CA THR A 52 19.51 -3.65 -15.86
C THR A 52 19.56 -2.92 -14.53
N VAL A 53 18.64 -3.20 -13.60
CA VAL A 53 18.79 -2.70 -12.23
C VAL A 53 19.26 -3.83 -11.34
N ASN A 54 20.57 -3.92 -11.17
CA ASN A 54 21.16 -4.64 -10.06
C ASN A 54 20.65 -4.04 -8.74
N SER A 55 20.32 -4.94 -7.81
CA SER A 55 20.19 -4.71 -6.35
C SER A 55 18.82 -4.33 -5.76
N TYR A 56 18.17 -5.35 -5.18
CA TYR A 56 17.70 -5.42 -3.78
C TYR A 56 16.84 -4.30 -3.17
N SER A 57 16.20 -3.44 -3.96
CA SER A 57 15.32 -2.39 -3.42
C SER A 57 13.86 -2.83 -3.47
N TRP A 58 13.42 -3.48 -2.38
CA TRP A 58 11.99 -3.63 -2.09
C TRP A 58 11.37 -2.24 -1.94
N LYS A 59 10.19 -2.01 -2.55
CA LYS A 59 9.51 -0.70 -2.56
C LYS A 59 8.05 -0.85 -2.20
N GLU A 60 7.76 -1.64 -1.17
CA GLU A 60 6.40 -1.84 -0.67
C GLU A 60 5.87 -0.56 -0.01
N MET A 61 6.71 0.09 0.79
CA MET A 61 6.41 1.39 1.38
C MET A 61 6.83 2.52 0.44
N TRP A 62 5.96 3.51 0.29
CA TRP A 62 6.23 4.61 -0.64
C TRP A 62 6.86 5.84 0.00
N ASN A 63 6.68 6.04 1.32
CA ASN A 63 7.24 7.19 2.01
C ASN A 63 8.68 6.97 2.50
N CYS A 64 9.18 5.73 2.49
CA CYS A 64 10.53 5.37 2.93
C CYS A 64 11.10 4.16 2.17
N PRO A 65 12.44 4.04 2.07
CA PRO A 65 13.07 2.80 1.62
C PRO A 65 12.62 1.61 2.47
N TYR A 66 12.45 0.45 1.86
CA TYR A 66 11.97 -0.74 2.55
C TYR A 66 13.13 -1.52 3.18
N SER A 67 13.57 -1.05 4.34
CA SER A 67 14.60 -1.68 5.16
C SER A 67 14.33 -1.37 6.64
N THR A 68 14.69 -2.29 7.52
CA THR A 68 14.48 -2.21 8.98
C THR A 68 15.02 -0.92 9.59
N ASP A 69 16.13 -0.41 9.07
CA ASP A 69 16.78 0.82 9.55
C ASP A 69 15.95 2.09 9.28
N TYR A 70 15.00 2.04 8.34
CA TYR A 70 14.20 3.19 7.93
C TYR A 70 12.82 3.19 8.57
N PHE A 71 12.26 2.04 8.92
CA PHE A 71 10.86 1.93 9.30
C PHE A 71 10.49 2.81 10.50
N GLU A 72 11.21 2.67 11.61
CA GLU A 72 10.96 3.46 12.83
C GLU A 72 11.15 4.97 12.59
N ARG A 73 12.23 5.35 11.88
CA ARG A 73 12.54 6.76 11.60
C ARG A 73 11.50 7.43 10.70
N PHE A 74 10.93 6.68 9.76
CA PHE A 74 9.95 7.20 8.79
C PHE A 74 8.51 6.99 9.24
N ALA A 75 8.30 6.24 10.32
CA ALA A 75 6.99 5.96 10.86
C ALA A 75 6.25 7.24 11.23
N GLU A 76 4.96 7.27 10.90
CA GLU A 76 4.08 8.37 11.26
C GLU A 76 3.03 7.89 12.25
N LYS A 77 2.65 8.77 13.17
CA LYS A 77 1.47 8.57 14.02
C LYS A 77 0.28 9.16 13.31
N PHE A 78 -0.80 8.41 13.19
CA PHE A 78 -2.07 9.00 12.81
C PHE A 78 -2.75 9.56 14.06
N ASP A 79 -2.64 10.87 14.24
CA ASP A 79 -3.45 11.64 15.16
C ASP A 79 -3.97 12.86 14.38
N GLU A 80 -5.27 13.08 14.39
CA GLU A 80 -5.92 14.20 13.67
C GLU A 80 -5.35 15.57 14.05
N LYS A 81 -4.63 15.65 15.19
CA LYS A 81 -4.05 16.88 15.73
C LYS A 81 -2.54 17.02 15.52
N ASP A 82 -1.85 15.98 15.04
CA ASP A 82 -0.38 15.97 14.97
C ASP A 82 0.13 16.48 13.60
N SER A 83 0.98 17.51 13.63
CA SER A 83 1.55 18.17 12.46
C SER A 83 2.66 17.37 11.77
N THR A 84 3.12 16.27 12.37
CA THR A 84 4.29 15.50 11.89
C THR A 84 3.96 14.44 10.85
N ALA A 85 2.68 14.10 10.65
CA ALA A 85 2.23 13.06 9.71
C ALA A 85 2.13 13.58 8.26
N SER A 86 3.25 14.02 7.69
CA SER A 86 3.31 14.63 6.35
C SER A 86 2.72 13.76 5.24
N SER A 87 2.87 12.44 5.34
CA SER A 87 2.38 11.49 4.34
C SER A 87 0.85 11.41 4.39
N LEU A 88 0.29 11.29 5.60
CA LEU A 88 -1.15 11.15 5.83
C LEU A 88 -1.90 12.45 5.56
N LYS A 89 -1.32 13.58 5.98
CA LYS A 89 -1.86 14.91 5.68
C LYS A 89 -1.93 15.15 4.19
N MET A 90 -0.86 14.87 3.45
CA MET A 90 -0.85 15.01 1.99
C MET A 90 -1.93 14.15 1.33
N LEU A 91 -2.09 12.89 1.74
CA LEU A 91 -3.13 12.00 1.20
C LEU A 91 -4.54 12.53 1.45
N SER A 92 -4.81 13.01 2.66
CA SER A 92 -6.10 13.61 3.02
C SER A 92 -6.37 14.86 2.18
N GLU A 93 -5.41 15.78 2.11
CA GLU A 93 -5.53 17.02 1.35
C GLU A 93 -5.80 16.75 -0.13
N VAL A 94 -4.97 15.91 -0.77
CA VAL A 94 -5.10 15.65 -2.20
C VAL A 94 -6.37 14.84 -2.54
N ALA A 95 -6.84 13.96 -1.65
CA ALA A 95 -8.12 13.27 -1.83
C ALA A 95 -9.29 14.26 -1.84
N CYS A 96 -9.25 15.26 -0.96
CA CYS A 96 -10.25 16.33 -0.88
C CYS A 96 -10.18 17.29 -2.08
N GLU A 97 -8.98 17.77 -2.41
CA GLU A 97 -8.72 18.68 -3.54
C GLU A 97 -9.20 18.09 -4.88
N GLU A 98 -8.87 16.83 -5.11
CA GLU A 98 -9.17 16.12 -6.36
C GLU A 98 -10.54 15.42 -6.33
N ARG A 99 -11.21 15.35 -5.17
CA ARG A 99 -12.49 14.66 -4.93
C ARG A 99 -12.51 13.19 -5.36
N ILE A 100 -11.47 12.45 -4.96
CA ILE A 100 -11.28 11.04 -5.32
C ILE A 100 -11.11 10.16 -4.07
N THR A 101 -11.32 8.86 -4.22
CA THR A 101 -10.91 7.90 -3.20
C THR A 101 -9.47 7.47 -3.44
N ILE A 102 -8.67 7.39 -2.37
CA ILE A 102 -7.27 6.98 -2.44
C ILE A 102 -7.04 5.78 -1.53
N VAL A 103 -6.60 4.66 -2.09
CA VAL A 103 -5.95 3.57 -1.35
C VAL A 103 -4.47 3.91 -1.27
N GLY A 104 -4.05 4.38 -0.10
CA GLY A 104 -2.78 5.09 0.11
C GLY A 104 -1.53 4.23 0.15
N GLY A 105 -1.49 3.08 -0.53
CA GLY A 105 -0.33 2.18 -0.48
C GLY A 105 -0.04 1.75 0.95
N SER A 106 1.23 1.48 1.30
CA SER A 106 1.59 1.32 2.70
C SER A 106 2.71 2.26 3.16
N ILE A 107 2.70 2.56 4.46
CA ILE A 107 3.72 3.33 5.17
C ILE A 107 3.95 2.71 6.57
N PRO A 108 5.08 2.98 7.24
CA PRO A 108 5.23 2.60 8.64
C PRO A 108 4.34 3.49 9.53
N GLU A 109 3.58 2.86 10.41
CA GLU A 109 2.68 3.51 11.38
C GLU A 109 3.16 3.23 12.81
N TRP A 110 3.31 4.29 13.60
CA TRP A 110 3.35 4.16 15.06
C TRP A 110 1.93 4.11 15.64
N SER A 111 1.61 3.03 16.34
CA SER A 111 0.38 2.97 17.14
C SER A 111 0.50 3.75 18.44
N SER A 112 -0.64 4.10 19.03
CA SER A 112 -0.72 4.70 20.37
C SER A 112 -0.06 3.85 21.46
N GLY A 113 -0.02 2.52 21.28
CA GLY A 113 0.63 1.58 22.19
C GLY A 113 2.13 1.37 21.95
N GLY A 114 2.77 2.19 21.11
CA GLY A 114 4.22 2.10 20.85
C GLY A 114 4.65 0.89 20.02
N LYS A 115 3.71 0.26 19.30
CA LYS A 115 4.02 -0.78 18.30
C LYS A 115 4.06 -0.18 16.90
N LEU A 116 4.95 -0.70 16.06
CA LEU A 116 5.08 -0.32 14.68
C LEU A 116 4.28 -1.26 13.77
N TYR A 117 3.63 -0.73 12.72
CA TYR A 117 2.86 -1.51 11.75
C TYR A 117 3.12 -1.08 10.32
N ASN A 118 3.10 -2.03 9.39
CA ASN A 118 3.00 -1.76 7.96
C ASN A 118 1.53 -1.51 7.62
N THR A 119 1.19 -0.28 7.25
CA THR A 119 -0.21 0.18 7.28
C THR A 119 -0.62 0.88 5.99
N CYS A 120 -1.76 0.46 5.46
CA CYS A 120 -2.47 1.09 4.37
C CYS A 120 -3.63 1.94 4.90
N PHE A 121 -3.66 3.21 4.49
CA PHE A 121 -4.71 4.16 4.84
C PHE A 121 -5.56 4.44 3.61
N VAL A 122 -6.89 4.44 3.77
CA VAL A 122 -7.83 4.74 2.69
C VAL A 122 -8.51 6.07 2.98
N PHE A 123 -8.40 7.02 2.05
CA PHE A 123 -8.99 8.35 2.16
C PHE A 123 -10.16 8.52 1.19
N GLY A 124 -11.21 9.18 1.65
CA GLY A 124 -12.40 9.51 0.88
C GLY A 124 -12.28 10.84 0.12
N PRO A 125 -13.23 11.14 -0.78
CA PRO A 125 -13.22 12.35 -1.60
C PRO A 125 -13.38 13.66 -0.82
N ASN A 126 -13.69 13.59 0.48
CA ASN A 126 -13.74 14.75 1.39
C ASN A 126 -12.44 14.93 2.17
N GLY A 127 -11.46 14.04 1.99
CA GLY A 127 -10.24 13.97 2.79
C GLY A 127 -10.34 13.12 4.06
N ASP A 128 -11.53 12.58 4.37
CA ASP A 128 -11.75 11.76 5.56
C ASP A 128 -11.02 10.41 5.47
N LEU A 129 -10.44 9.96 6.59
CA LEU A 129 -9.91 8.61 6.69
C LEU A 129 -11.08 7.61 6.77
N LEU A 130 -11.26 6.81 5.71
CA LEU A 130 -12.34 5.82 5.63
C LEU A 130 -11.94 4.47 6.25
N ALA A 131 -10.67 4.09 6.14
CA ALA A 131 -10.19 2.82 6.67
C ALA A 131 -8.68 2.82 6.93
N LYS A 132 -8.27 1.96 7.85
CA LYS A 132 -6.88 1.66 8.17
C LYS A 132 -6.68 0.14 8.20
N HIS A 133 -5.80 -0.36 7.34
CA HIS A 133 -5.45 -1.76 7.24
C HIS A 133 -3.99 -1.96 7.66
N ARG A 134 -3.76 -2.77 8.69
CA ARG A 134 -2.42 -3.20 9.10
C ARG A 134 -2.16 -4.57 8.49
N LYS A 135 -1.02 -4.72 7.82
CA LYS A 135 -0.59 -5.96 7.16
C LYS A 135 -0.74 -7.13 8.13
N MET A 136 -1.51 -8.15 7.73
CA MET A 136 -1.83 -9.27 8.61
C MET A 136 -0.75 -10.34 8.55
N HIS A 137 -0.23 -10.60 7.35
CA HIS A 137 0.78 -11.62 7.12
C HIS A 137 2.12 -10.95 6.82
N LEU A 138 2.96 -10.84 7.85
CA LEU A 138 4.31 -10.30 7.72
C LEU A 138 5.17 -11.17 6.79
N PHE A 139 6.13 -10.55 6.12
CA PHE A 139 7.03 -11.22 5.20
C PHE A 139 8.34 -11.59 5.91
N ASP A 140 8.42 -12.84 6.36
CA ASP A 140 9.62 -13.42 6.95
C ASP A 140 10.15 -14.51 6.01
N ILE A 141 11.35 -14.29 5.47
CA ILE A 141 12.03 -15.23 4.57
C ILE A 141 13.42 -15.54 5.09
N ASN A 142 13.71 -16.84 5.21
CA ASN A 142 15.04 -17.36 5.47
C ASN A 142 15.35 -18.43 4.43
N ALA A 143 16.07 -18.03 3.39
CA ALA A 143 16.52 -18.93 2.32
C ALA A 143 18.04 -19.13 2.44
N PRO A 144 18.52 -20.33 2.83
CA PRO A 144 19.94 -20.61 2.96
C PRO A 144 20.69 -20.37 1.63
N GLY A 145 21.64 -19.42 1.62
CA GLY A 145 22.39 -19.03 0.42
C GLY A 145 21.73 -17.94 -0.45
N ASP A 146 20.57 -17.42 -0.03
CA ASP A 146 19.85 -16.32 -0.67
C ASP A 146 19.51 -15.26 0.41
N ILE A 147 18.56 -14.35 0.13
CA ILE A 147 18.17 -13.24 1.00
C ILE A 147 17.52 -13.74 2.29
N SER A 148 17.99 -13.23 3.42
CA SER A 148 17.30 -13.31 4.73
C SER A 148 16.70 -11.95 5.05
N PHE A 149 15.38 -11.89 5.25
CA PHE A 149 14.67 -10.68 5.67
C PHE A 149 13.47 -11.06 6.53
N ASN A 150 13.40 -10.52 7.74
CA ASN A 150 12.28 -10.73 8.66
C ASN A 150 11.61 -9.39 8.93
N GLU A 151 10.43 -9.19 8.35
CA GLU A 151 9.61 -8.01 8.62
C GLU A 151 9.16 -7.97 10.09
N SER A 152 8.99 -9.14 10.71
CA SER A 152 8.60 -9.30 12.11
C SER A 152 9.64 -8.85 13.14
N ASP A 153 10.90 -8.62 12.74
CA ASP A 153 11.92 -8.02 13.61
C ASP A 153 11.57 -6.57 13.99
N THR A 154 10.77 -5.88 13.17
CA THR A 154 10.41 -4.47 13.39
C THR A 154 8.90 -4.25 13.47
N PHE A 155 8.10 -4.87 12.59
CA PHE A 155 6.66 -4.66 12.54
C PHE A 155 5.87 -5.68 13.36
N SER A 156 4.75 -5.22 13.92
CA SER A 156 3.70 -6.07 14.46
C SER A 156 2.67 -6.41 13.38
N ALA A 157 2.14 -7.63 13.43
CA ALA A 157 1.05 -8.05 12.55
C ALA A 157 -0.28 -7.38 12.91
N GLY A 158 -1.07 -7.03 11.90
CA GLY A 158 -2.47 -6.66 12.04
C GLY A 158 -3.33 -7.85 12.48
N SER A 159 -4.44 -7.57 13.17
CA SER A 159 -5.30 -8.61 13.75
C SER A 159 -6.66 -8.74 13.09
N SER A 160 -6.95 -7.97 12.04
CA SER A 160 -8.30 -7.92 11.44
C SER A 160 -8.28 -7.61 9.94
N PRO A 161 -9.11 -8.31 9.14
CA PRO A 161 -9.32 -7.97 7.73
C PRO A 161 -10.01 -6.61 7.60
N THR A 162 -9.70 -5.87 6.53
CA THR A 162 -10.22 -4.51 6.31
C THR A 162 -11.04 -4.43 5.03
N ILE A 163 -12.29 -4.00 5.18
CA ILE A 163 -13.21 -3.70 4.08
C ILE A 163 -13.72 -2.28 4.27
N VAL A 164 -13.80 -1.53 3.17
CA VAL A 164 -14.25 -0.16 3.18
C VAL A 164 -15.31 0.06 2.11
N ASP A 165 -16.41 0.71 2.49
CA ASP A 165 -17.44 1.15 1.55
C ASP A 165 -17.05 2.53 1.00
N THR A 166 -17.04 2.64 -0.33
CA THR A 166 -16.65 3.87 -1.03
C THR A 166 -17.62 4.15 -2.16
N HIS A 167 -17.54 5.35 -2.74
CA HIS A 167 -18.36 5.72 -3.90
C HIS A 167 -18.06 4.89 -5.16
N VAL A 168 -16.91 4.21 -5.22
CA VAL A 168 -16.54 3.29 -6.31
C VAL A 168 -16.85 1.82 -5.99
N GLY A 169 -17.48 1.55 -4.84
CA GLY A 169 -17.87 0.23 -4.38
C GLY A 169 -17.17 -0.19 -3.08
N ARG A 170 -17.49 -1.41 -2.65
CA ARG A 170 -16.89 -2.05 -1.48
C ARG A 170 -15.52 -2.64 -1.82
N ILE A 171 -14.48 -2.22 -1.11
CA ILE A 171 -13.08 -2.60 -1.38
C ILE A 171 -12.51 -3.40 -0.21
N GLY A 172 -11.94 -4.57 -0.47
CA GLY A 172 -11.08 -5.29 0.48
C GLY A 172 -9.63 -4.84 0.35
N ILE A 173 -8.93 -4.66 1.46
CA ILE A 173 -7.54 -4.17 1.48
C ILE A 173 -6.61 -5.27 2.02
N GLY A 174 -5.57 -5.61 1.28
CA GLY A 174 -4.45 -6.41 1.76
C GLY A 174 -3.14 -5.75 1.39
N ILE A 175 -2.02 -6.13 2.01
CA ILE A 175 -0.70 -5.62 1.66
C ILE A 175 0.23 -6.76 1.27
N CYS A 176 0.77 -6.69 0.05
CA CYS A 176 1.81 -7.56 -0.48
C CYS A 176 1.60 -9.05 -0.15
N HIS A 177 2.31 -9.57 0.86
CA HIS A 177 2.28 -10.97 1.29
C HIS A 177 0.88 -11.48 1.68
N ASP A 178 -0.05 -10.59 2.06
CA ASP A 178 -1.45 -10.93 2.28
C ASP A 178 -2.12 -11.59 1.07
N ILE A 179 -1.65 -11.34 -0.17
CA ILE A 179 -2.19 -11.97 -1.36
C ILE A 179 -1.98 -13.49 -1.35
N ARG A 180 -0.97 -14.00 -0.65
CA ARG A 180 -0.65 -15.45 -0.61
C ARG A 180 -1.66 -16.27 0.18
N PHE A 181 -2.55 -15.62 0.94
CA PHE A 181 -3.52 -16.24 1.84
C PHE A 181 -4.92 -16.14 1.20
N PRO A 182 -5.36 -17.15 0.43
CA PRO A 182 -6.63 -17.10 -0.29
C PRO A 182 -7.84 -16.93 0.63
N GLU A 183 -7.75 -17.36 1.89
CA GLU A 183 -8.78 -17.21 2.91
C GLU A 183 -9.17 -15.74 3.12
N LEU A 184 -8.20 -14.83 3.01
CA LEU A 184 -8.45 -13.40 3.13
C LEU A 184 -9.29 -12.88 1.96
N ALA A 185 -8.97 -13.29 0.73
CA ALA A 185 -9.74 -12.93 -0.46
C ALA A 185 -11.14 -13.55 -0.45
N MET A 186 -11.26 -14.81 -0.03
CA MET A 186 -12.54 -15.50 0.14
C MET A 186 -13.43 -14.76 1.16
N LEU A 187 -12.87 -14.33 2.28
CA LEU A 187 -13.57 -13.54 3.28
C LEU A 187 -14.03 -12.19 2.73
N TYR A 188 -13.18 -11.49 1.97
CA TYR A 188 -13.56 -10.23 1.31
C TYR A 188 -14.71 -10.42 0.33
N ARG A 189 -14.66 -11.47 -0.49
CA ARG A 189 -15.73 -11.81 -1.43
C ARG A 189 -17.03 -12.16 -0.70
N ALA A 190 -16.97 -13.00 0.34
CA ALA A 190 -18.12 -13.37 1.15
C ALA A 190 -18.78 -12.16 1.84
N ARG A 191 -18.02 -11.11 2.13
CA ARG A 191 -18.50 -9.84 2.70
C ARG A 191 -18.90 -8.81 1.63
N GLY A 192 -18.97 -9.20 0.35
CA GLY A 192 -19.46 -8.38 -0.75
C GLY A 192 -18.46 -7.38 -1.31
N ALA A 193 -17.15 -7.60 -1.12
CA ALA A 193 -16.15 -6.79 -1.80
C ALA A 193 -16.27 -6.95 -3.32
N HIS A 194 -16.33 -5.83 -4.03
CA HIS A 194 -16.35 -5.75 -5.48
C HIS A 194 -14.94 -5.64 -6.07
N LEU A 195 -14.02 -5.12 -5.26
CA LEU A 195 -12.61 -4.95 -5.59
C LEU A 195 -11.77 -5.40 -4.40
N ILE A 196 -10.60 -5.99 -4.67
CA ILE A 196 -9.58 -6.24 -3.66
C ILE A 196 -8.30 -5.55 -4.12
N CYS A 197 -7.74 -4.70 -3.26
CA CYS A 197 -6.50 -3.99 -3.54
C CYS A 197 -5.37 -4.60 -2.71
N TYR A 198 -4.28 -4.96 -3.39
CA TYR A 198 -3.03 -5.42 -2.77
C TYR A 198 -1.86 -4.50 -3.12
N PRO A 199 -1.73 -3.31 -2.49
CA PRO A 199 -0.49 -2.55 -2.59
C PRO A 199 0.69 -3.39 -2.08
N GLY A 200 1.82 -3.36 -2.77
CA GLY A 200 2.93 -4.26 -2.44
C GLY A 200 4.08 -4.24 -3.43
N ALA A 201 5.19 -4.87 -3.04
CA ALA A 201 6.36 -5.06 -3.88
C ALA A 201 6.85 -6.52 -3.82
N PHE A 202 6.82 -7.21 -4.96
CA PHE A 202 7.33 -8.56 -5.11
C PHE A 202 8.80 -8.53 -5.59
N ASN A 203 9.62 -9.48 -5.15
CA ASN A 203 10.97 -9.64 -5.71
C ASN A 203 10.92 -10.14 -7.15
N MET A 204 12.05 -10.00 -7.84
CA MET A 204 12.24 -10.52 -9.19
C MET A 204 12.05 -12.04 -9.26
N SER A 205 12.51 -12.81 -8.26
CA SER A 205 12.48 -14.28 -8.31
C SER A 205 11.07 -14.88 -8.11
N THR A 206 10.35 -14.49 -7.05
CA THR A 206 8.99 -14.99 -6.82
C THR A 206 7.92 -14.19 -7.57
N GLY A 207 8.17 -12.91 -7.85
CA GLY A 207 7.26 -12.06 -8.61
C GLY A 207 7.10 -12.48 -10.06
N GLU A 208 8.18 -12.89 -10.74
CA GLU A 208 8.11 -13.36 -12.13
C GLU A 208 7.23 -14.60 -12.29
N ALA A 209 7.21 -15.50 -11.30
CA ALA A 209 6.46 -16.75 -11.38
C ALA A 209 5.04 -16.66 -10.79
N LEU A 210 4.85 -15.91 -9.70
CA LEU A 210 3.63 -16.01 -8.89
C LEU A 210 2.75 -14.76 -8.94
N TRP A 211 3.27 -13.58 -9.28
CA TRP A 211 2.51 -12.32 -9.13
C TRP A 211 1.24 -12.29 -9.96
N GLU A 212 1.33 -12.60 -11.26
CA GLU A 212 0.15 -12.61 -12.14
C GLU A 212 -0.80 -13.76 -11.76
N LEU A 213 -0.25 -14.92 -11.45
CA LEU A 213 -1.01 -16.12 -11.07
C LEU A 213 -1.82 -15.88 -9.80
N GLU A 214 -1.20 -15.36 -8.75
CA GLU A 214 -1.85 -15.10 -7.47
C GLU A 214 -2.96 -14.08 -7.62
N GLN A 215 -2.72 -12.95 -8.29
CA GLN A 215 -3.76 -11.94 -8.54
C GLN A 215 -4.96 -12.52 -9.31
N ARG A 216 -4.71 -13.24 -10.40
CA ARG A 216 -5.78 -13.86 -11.20
C ARG A 216 -6.54 -14.95 -10.44
N ALA A 217 -5.88 -15.60 -9.49
CA ALA A 217 -6.50 -16.62 -8.64
C ALA A 217 -7.37 -16.04 -7.50
N ARG A 218 -7.41 -14.71 -7.29
CA ARG A 218 -8.23 -14.07 -6.23
C ARG A 218 -9.60 -13.53 -6.71
N HIS A 219 -10.01 -13.81 -7.95
CA HIS A 219 -11.29 -13.39 -8.53
C HIS A 219 -12.53 -14.11 -7.96
#